data_AF-A0A968FG82-F1
#
_entry.id   AF-A0A968FG82-F1
#
_cell.length_a   1.000
_cell.length_b   1.000
_cell.length_c   1.000
_cell.angle_alpha   90.00
_cell.angle_beta   90.00
_cell.angle_gamma   90.00
#
_symmetry.space_group_name_H-M   'P 1'
#
loop_
_entity.id
_entity.type
_entity.pdbx_description
1 polymer ?
#
loop_
_entity_poly.entity_id
_entity_poly.type
_entity_poly.pdbx_seq_one_letter_code
_entity_poly.pdbx_strand_id
1 'polypeptide(L)'
;MAEGADRLFAWPEAVWVEEGPGLAGYAPEYAVDEETQTQFVEWGEGGRRRVIEVDQVLESTPETFAFVDRSGERWRFRELTLERYRQHVRPQTMLQPDFDSREAMLEAMRAEW
;
A
#
# COMPACT_ATOMS: atom_id res chain seq x y z
N MET A 1 10.99 19.58 -18.48
CA MET A 1 11.37 18.27 -17.90
C MET A 1 11.14 18.42 -16.41
N ALA A 2 10.05 17.85 -15.90
CA ALA A 2 9.69 17.96 -14.48
C ALA A 2 10.50 16.93 -13.70
N GLU A 3 11.76 17.24 -13.44
CA GLU A 3 12.55 16.57 -12.40
C GLU A 3 12.25 17.33 -11.10
N GLY A 4 11.31 16.82 -10.30
CA GLY A 4 10.82 17.56 -9.14
C GLY A 4 9.93 16.78 -8.18
N ALA A 5 9.92 15.45 -8.22
CA ALA A 5 9.45 14.66 -7.09
C ALA A 5 10.69 14.22 -6.33
N ASP A 6 11.08 15.01 -5.33
CA ASP A 6 12.00 14.54 -4.29
C ASP A 6 11.42 13.19 -3.81
N ARG A 7 12.15 12.09 -4.04
CA ARG A 7 11.74 10.75 -3.59
C ARG A 7 11.82 10.76 -2.06
N LEU A 8 10.80 11.34 -1.42
CA LEU A 8 10.77 11.57 0.03
C LEU A 8 10.92 10.26 0.82
N PHE A 9 10.65 9.11 0.20
CA PHE A 9 11.06 7.78 0.65
C PHE A 9 10.85 6.73 -0.47
N ALA A 10 11.61 5.64 -0.43
CA ALA A 10 11.42 4.53 -1.35
C ALA A 10 10.21 3.70 -0.91
N TRP A 11 9.10 3.83 -1.63
CA TRP A 11 7.89 3.09 -1.33
C TRP A 11 8.04 1.60 -1.69
N PRO A 12 7.59 0.66 -0.84
CA PRO A 12 7.62 -0.77 -1.17
C PRO A 12 6.69 -1.14 -2.33
N GLU A 13 7.11 -2.08 -3.18
CA GLU A 13 6.33 -2.53 -4.36
C GLU A 13 4.99 -3.19 -3.98
N ALA A 14 4.91 -3.79 -2.80
CA ALA A 14 3.67 -4.30 -2.24
C ALA A 14 3.60 -4.01 -0.74
N VAL A 15 2.39 -3.83 -0.24
CA VAL A 15 2.12 -3.42 1.12
C VAL A 15 1.12 -4.34 1.80
N TRP A 16 1.32 -4.57 3.09
CA TRP A 16 0.33 -5.11 3.99
C TRP A 16 -0.32 -3.96 4.76
N VAL A 17 -1.65 -3.98 4.87
CA VAL A 17 -2.41 -3.01 5.66
C VAL A 17 -2.49 -3.55 7.10
N GLU A 18 -1.66 -3.00 7.98
CA GLU A 18 -1.61 -3.35 9.42
C GLU A 18 -2.78 -2.72 10.18
N GLU A 19 -3.21 -1.53 9.77
CA GLU A 19 -4.33 -0.78 10.33
C GLU A 19 -5.13 -0.16 9.18
N GLY A 20 -6.46 -0.30 9.21
CA GLY A 20 -7.39 0.19 8.18
C GLY A 20 -8.16 -0.93 7.45
N PRO A 21 -9.20 -0.58 6.66
CA PRO A 21 -10.02 -1.55 5.93
C PRO A 21 -9.34 -1.99 4.64
N GLY A 22 -8.27 -2.76 4.76
CA GLY A 22 -7.55 -3.40 3.65
C GLY A 22 -6.81 -4.63 4.14
N LEU A 23 -6.37 -5.48 3.20
CA LEU A 23 -5.53 -6.63 3.55
C LEU A 23 -4.13 -6.44 3.02
N ALA A 24 -4.01 -6.30 1.71
CA ALA A 24 -2.73 -6.09 1.05
C ALA A 24 -2.94 -5.34 -0.26
N GLY A 25 -1.92 -4.58 -0.64
CA GLY A 25 -1.90 -3.81 -1.86
C GLY A 25 -0.65 -4.08 -2.68
N TYR A 26 -0.78 -3.97 -3.99
CA TYR A 26 0.35 -3.88 -4.92
C TYR A 26 0.53 -2.42 -5.36
N ALA A 27 1.71 -2.09 -5.88
CA ALA A 27 2.17 -0.78 -6.38
C ALA A 27 1.47 0.43 -5.73
N PRO A 28 1.61 0.58 -4.40
CA PRO A 28 1.12 1.75 -3.71
C PRO A 28 1.88 3.02 -4.11
N GLU A 29 1.13 4.11 -4.25
CA GLU A 29 1.65 5.43 -4.61
C GLU A 29 1.06 6.49 -3.68
N TYR A 30 1.87 7.53 -3.42
CA TYR A 30 1.44 8.73 -2.72
C TYR A 30 1.60 9.93 -3.64
N ALA A 31 0.51 10.64 -3.83
CA ALA A 31 0.44 11.78 -4.73
C ALA A 31 -0.09 13.02 -3.97
N VAL A 32 0.37 14.19 -4.41
CA VAL A 32 -0.14 15.47 -3.94
C VAL A 32 -0.65 16.22 -5.17
N ASP A 33 -1.92 16.58 -5.16
CA ASP A 33 -2.51 17.46 -6.16
C ASP A 33 -2.01 18.89 -5.89
N GLU A 34 -1.18 19.42 -6.78
CA GLU A 34 -0.51 20.71 -6.56
C GLU A 34 -1.48 21.90 -6.54
N GLU A 35 -2.61 21.81 -7.26
CA GLU A 35 -3.60 22.89 -7.36
C GLU A 35 -4.42 23.01 -6.08
N THR A 36 -4.89 21.88 -5.55
CA THR A 36 -5.76 21.83 -4.37
C THR A 36 -4.99 21.58 -3.08
N GLN A 37 -3.70 21.24 -3.17
CA GLN A 37 -2.86 20.75 -2.06
C GLN A 37 -3.44 19.49 -1.39
N THR A 38 -4.26 18.73 -2.11
CA THR A 38 -4.88 17.52 -1.59
C THR A 38 -3.93 16.34 -1.73
N GLN A 39 -3.78 15.56 -0.66
CA GLN A 39 -2.87 14.43 -0.60
C GLN A 39 -3.67 13.13 -0.76
N PHE A 40 -3.18 12.18 -1.55
CA PHE A 40 -3.85 10.90 -1.76
C PHE A 40 -2.87 9.73 -1.71
N VAL A 41 -3.36 8.59 -1.21
CA VAL A 41 -2.70 7.30 -1.34
C VAL A 41 -3.55 6.41 -2.23
N GLU A 42 -2.92 5.75 -3.18
CA GLU A 42 -3.56 4.78 -4.06
C GLU A 42 -2.79 3.47 -4.11
N TRP A 43 -3.50 2.37 -4.35
CA TRP A 43 -2.90 1.04 -4.52
C TRP A 43 -3.87 0.08 -5.20
N GLY A 44 -3.36 -1.02 -5.73
CA GLY A 44 -4.19 -2.11 -6.27
C GLY A 44 -4.48 -3.15 -5.20
N GLU A 45 -5.75 -3.53 -5.05
CA GLU A 45 -6.20 -4.59 -4.13
C GLU A 45 -7.27 -5.44 -4.85
N GLY A 46 -6.96 -6.71 -5.10
CA GLY A 46 -7.92 -7.70 -5.64
C GLY A 46 -8.64 -7.27 -6.93
N GLY A 47 -7.90 -6.81 -7.95
CA GLY A 47 -8.48 -6.35 -9.22
C GLY A 47 -9.14 -4.98 -9.18
N ARG A 48 -8.88 -4.19 -8.14
CA ARG A 48 -9.44 -2.85 -7.98
C ARG A 48 -8.36 -1.87 -7.56
N ARG A 49 -8.42 -0.66 -8.11
CA ARG A 49 -7.66 0.48 -7.60
C ARG A 49 -8.41 1.09 -6.41
N ARG A 50 -7.74 1.20 -5.28
CA ARG A 50 -8.18 1.99 -4.14
C ARG A 50 -7.48 3.33 -4.15
N VAL A 51 -8.21 4.36 -3.73
CA VAL A 51 -7.71 5.73 -3.59
C VAL A 51 -8.31 6.30 -2.31
N ILE A 52 -7.47 6.87 -1.45
CA ILE A 52 -7.87 7.47 -0.17
C ILE A 52 -7.26 8.86 -0.06
N GLU A 53 -8.09 9.84 0.30
CA GLU A 53 -7.65 11.19 0.60
C GLU A 53 -7.03 11.24 2.01
N VAL A 54 -5.80 11.72 2.09
CA VAL A 54 -5.01 11.83 3.30
C VAL A 54 -5.27 13.18 3.97
N ASP A 55 -5.74 13.14 5.22
CA ASP A 55 -5.86 14.33 6.07
C ASP A 55 -4.53 14.65 6.74
N GLN A 56 -3.90 13.65 7.36
CA GLN A 56 -2.65 13.82 8.11
C GLN A 56 -1.71 12.64 7.94
N VAL A 57 -0.48 12.88 7.48
CA VAL A 57 0.61 11.89 7.52
C VAL A 57 1.15 11.80 8.94
N LEU A 58 1.18 10.57 9.49
CA LEU A 58 1.68 10.27 10.84
C LEU A 58 3.11 9.74 10.80
N GLU A 59 3.45 8.90 9.82
CA GLU A 59 4.77 8.29 9.65
C GLU A 59 5.06 8.05 8.17
N SER A 60 6.28 8.35 7.75
CA SER A 60 6.71 8.23 6.36
C SER A 60 8.15 7.74 6.28
N THR A 61 8.32 6.42 6.34
CA THR A 61 9.62 5.74 6.33
C THR A 61 9.66 4.69 5.23
N PRO A 62 10.85 4.20 4.82
CA PRO A 62 10.95 3.13 3.82
C PRO A 62 10.20 1.85 4.20
N GLU A 63 10.03 1.57 5.49
CA GLU A 63 9.40 0.34 5.98
C GLU A 63 7.91 0.51 6.34
N THR A 64 7.50 1.75 6.59
CA THR A 64 6.18 2.07 7.15
C THR A 64 5.67 3.40 6.63
N PHE A 65 4.42 3.39 6.19
CA PHE A 65 3.67 4.60 5.91
C PHE A 65 2.38 4.60 6.70
N ALA A 66 2.14 5.62 7.52
CA ALA A 66 0.94 5.74 8.32
C ALA A 66 0.31 7.11 8.18
N PHE A 67 -1.02 7.16 8.15
CA PHE A 67 -1.78 8.39 7.99
C PHE A 67 -3.18 8.29 8.57
N VAL A 68 -3.85 9.42 8.65
CA VAL A 68 -5.28 9.57 8.95
C VAL A 68 -5.97 10.04 7.68
N ASP A 69 -7.08 9.41 7.30
CA ASP A 69 -7.90 9.87 6.18
C ASP A 69 -8.90 10.96 6.60
N ARG A 70 -9.61 11.53 5.63
CA ARG A 70 -10.58 12.61 5.87
C ARG A 70 -11.80 12.20 6.69
N SER A 71 -12.06 10.90 6.81
CA SER A 71 -13.10 10.35 7.68
C SER A 71 -12.61 10.16 9.12
N GLY A 72 -11.32 10.41 9.38
CA GLY A 72 -10.68 10.19 10.68
C GLY A 72 -10.21 8.76 10.90
N GLU A 73 -10.24 7.91 9.88
CA GLU A 73 -9.76 6.53 9.97
C GLU A 73 -8.25 6.48 9.85
N ARG A 74 -7.61 5.62 10.65
CA ARG A 74 -6.16 5.46 10.65
C ARG A 74 -5.76 4.33 9.73
N TRP A 75 -4.71 4.59 8.98
CA TRP A 75 -4.14 3.68 8.03
C TRP A 75 -2.67 3.46 8.33
N ARG A 76 -2.22 2.21 8.29
CA ARG A 76 -0.81 1.87 8.39
C ARG A 76 -0.43 0.79 7.38
N PHE A 77 0.50 1.14 6.52
CA PHE A 77 1.08 0.29 5.50
C PHE A 77 2.48 -0.14 5.91
N ARG A 78 2.78 -1.42 5.70
CA ARG A 78 4.11 -2.01 5.87
C ARG A 78 4.50 -2.71 4.59
N GLU A 79 5.80 -2.87 4.31
CA GLU A 79 6.21 -3.73 3.20
C GLU A 79 5.60 -5.13 3.34
N LEU A 80 4.99 -5.63 2.25
CA LEU A 80 4.53 -7.00 2.18
C LEU A 80 5.69 -7.94 1.85
N THR A 81 6.22 -8.59 2.89
CA THR A 81 7.15 -9.71 2.74
C THR A 81 6.38 -11.02 2.60
N LEU A 82 7.03 -12.07 2.09
CA LEU A 82 6.44 -13.41 2.03
C LEU A 82 6.03 -13.92 3.42
N GLU A 83 6.82 -13.59 4.45
CA GLU A 83 6.50 -13.93 5.83
C GLU A 83 5.23 -13.22 6.31
N ARG A 84 5.11 -11.90 6.10
CA ARG A 84 3.92 -11.13 6.49
C ARG A 84 2.69 -11.58 5.70
N TYR A 85 2.84 -11.89 4.42
CA TYR A 85 1.77 -12.47 3.62
C TYR A 85 1.23 -13.76 4.24
N ARG A 86 2.11 -14.71 4.58
CA ARG A 86 1.73 -15.98 5.19
C ARG A 86 1.10 -15.82 6.58
N GLN A 87 1.58 -14.86 7.37
CA GLN A 87 1.10 -14.64 8.74
C GLN A 87 -0.19 -13.81 8.80
N HIS A 88 -0.38 -12.83 7.92
CA HIS A 88 -1.42 -11.83 8.06
C HIS A 88 -2.41 -11.77 6.88
N VAL A 89 -2.00 -12.07 5.66
CA VAL A 89 -2.87 -11.93 4.47
C VAL A 89 -3.55 -13.25 4.13
N ARG A 90 -2.75 -14.31 3.96
CA ARG A 90 -3.23 -15.65 3.58
C ARG A 90 -4.25 -16.22 4.57
N PRO A 91 -4.08 -16.14 5.91
CA PRO A 91 -5.05 -16.72 6.84
C PRO A 91 -6.43 -16.06 6.80
N GLN A 92 -6.51 -14.82 6.33
CA GLN A 92 -7.76 -14.06 6.25
C GLN A 92 -8.60 -14.41 5.01
N THR A 93 -8.08 -15.21 4.09
CA THR A 93 -8.73 -15.55 2.83
C THR A 93 -8.55 -17.05 2.51
N MET A 94 -9.66 -17.76 2.29
CA MET A 94 -9.61 -19.23 2.11
C MET A 94 -8.96 -19.70 0.79
N LEU A 95 -8.62 -18.78 -0.13
CA LEU A 95 -8.25 -19.09 -1.52
C LEU A 95 -6.91 -18.50 -1.96
N GLN A 96 -6.21 -17.77 -1.09
CA GLN A 96 -4.89 -17.21 -1.41
C GLN A 96 -3.84 -18.34 -1.50
N PRO A 97 -3.11 -18.47 -2.62
CA PRO A 97 -2.07 -19.50 -2.77
C PRO A 97 -0.96 -19.33 -1.73
N ASP A 98 -0.29 -20.43 -1.37
CA ASP A 98 0.99 -20.32 -0.68
C ASP A 98 2.09 -20.20 -1.74
N PHE A 99 2.82 -19.10 -1.72
CA PHE A 99 3.89 -18.84 -2.69
C PHE A 99 5.21 -19.41 -2.19
N ASP A 100 6.02 -19.97 -3.08
CA ASP A 100 7.36 -20.46 -2.76
C ASP A 100 8.40 -19.33 -2.60
N SER A 101 8.13 -18.16 -3.18
CA SER A 101 9.03 -17.00 -3.16
C SER A 101 8.27 -15.67 -3.11
N ARG A 102 8.97 -14.61 -2.66
CA ARG A 102 8.46 -13.24 -2.69
C ARG A 102 8.18 -12.78 -4.12
N GLU A 103 9.03 -13.16 -5.07
CA GLU A 103 8.87 -12.81 -6.49
C GLU A 103 7.57 -13.40 -7.06
N ALA A 104 7.31 -14.68 -6.84
CA ALA A 104 6.07 -15.32 -7.30
C ALA A 104 4.81 -14.67 -6.70
N MET A 105 4.87 -14.29 -5.42
CA MET A 105 3.80 -13.54 -4.76
C MET A 105 3.54 -12.19 -5.43
N LEU A 106 4.60 -11.43 -5.71
CA LEU A 106 4.51 -10.12 -6.33
C LEU A 106 4.00 -10.21 -7.77
N GLU A 107 4.47 -11.19 -8.54
CA GLU A 107 3.99 -11.45 -9.89
C GLU A 107 2.49 -11.78 -9.90
N ALA A 108 2.02 -12.60 -8.97
CA ALA A 108 0.62 -12.94 -8.85
C ALA A 108 -0.24 -11.71 -8.49
N MET A 109 0.18 -10.94 -7.48
CA MET A 109 -0.53 -9.71 -7.09
C MET A 109 -0.55 -8.67 -8.22
N ARG A 110 0.53 -8.56 -8.99
CA ARG A 110 0.60 -7.69 -10.16
C ARG A 110 -0.36 -8.14 -11.27
N ALA A 111 -0.49 -9.45 -11.48
CA ALA A 111 -1.42 -10.01 -12.47
C ALA A 111 -2.89 -9.85 -12.07
N GLU A 112 -3.16 -9.71 -10.77
CA GLU A 112 -4.49 -9.41 -10.25
C GLU A 112 -4.88 -7.94 -10.36
N TRP A 113 -3.97 -7.00 -10.65
CA TRP A 113 -4.27 -5.56 -10.83
C TRP A 113 -4.92 -5.29 -12.20
#